data_AF-A0A5N0TI08-F1
#
_entry.id   AF-A0A5N0TI08-F1
#
_cell.length_a   1.000
_cell.length_b   1.000
_cell.length_c   1.000
_cell.angle_alpha   90.00
_cell.angle_beta   90.00
_cell.angle_gamma   90.00
#
_symmetry.space_group_name_H-M   'P 1'
#
loop_
_entity.id
_entity.type
_entity.pdbx_description
1 polymer ?
#
loop_
_entity_poly.entity_id
_entity_poly.type
_entity_poly.pdbx_seq_one_letter_code
_entity_poly.pdbx_strand_id
1 'polypeptide(L)'
;MTTEELTVLLARIQVIDNRQVDALTLQAWEPLLAGIAYADAVAAVNAHFRDTTEYLMPAHIVRRVREARRAALPSTMSPARPECAPGEHRRLADGTCLFCTHREVSDA
;
A
#
# COMPACT_ATOMS: atom_id res chain seq x y z
N MET A 1 -9.05 6.05 13.79
CA MET A 1 -10.46 6.45 13.75
C MET A 1 -11.02 6.28 15.15
N THR A 2 -12.04 7.03 15.51
CA THR A 2 -12.74 6.86 16.80
C THR A 2 -13.68 5.65 16.76
N THR A 3 -14.21 5.26 17.92
CA THR A 3 -15.19 4.16 18.02
C THR A 3 -16.49 4.50 17.28
N GLU A 4 -16.91 5.76 17.27
CA GLU A 4 -18.07 6.22 16.49
C GLU A 4 -17.81 6.10 14.98
N GLU A 5 -16.63 6.54 14.52
CA GLU A 5 -16.23 6.41 13.12
C GLU A 5 -16.17 4.93 12.68
N LEU A 6 -15.65 4.06 13.55
CA LEU A 6 -15.64 2.61 13.31
C LEU A 6 -17.06 2.05 13.22
N THR A 7 -17.97 2.51 14.07
CA THR A 7 -19.38 2.09 14.06
C THR A 7 -20.04 2.45 12.74
N VAL A 8 -19.83 3.67 12.25
CA VAL A 8 -20.32 4.11 10.94
C VAL A 8 -19.69 3.30 9.80
N LEU A 9 -18.39 2.99 9.89
CA LEU A 9 -17.70 2.16 8.89
C LEU A 9 -18.31 0.75 8.83
N LEU A 10 -18.50 0.09 9.97
CA LEU A 10 -19.07 -1.25 10.03
C LEU A 10 -20.52 -1.28 9.58
N ALA A 11 -21.34 -0.26 9.92
CA ALA A 11 -22.70 -0.15 9.42
C ALA A 11 -22.75 -0.05 7.88
N ARG A 12 -21.80 0.67 7.27
CA ARG A 12 -21.68 0.73 5.80
C ARG A 12 -21.35 -0.64 5.20
N ILE A 13 -20.42 -1.36 5.81
CA ILE A 13 -20.03 -2.70 5.35
C ILE A 13 -21.21 -3.67 5.49
N GLN A 14 -21.96 -3.56 6.59
CA GLN A 14 -23.17 -4.34 6.87
C GLN A 14 -24.19 -4.29 5.74
N VAL A 15 -24.43 -3.12 5.17
CA VAL A 15 -25.36 -2.93 4.05
C VAL A 15 -24.90 -3.70 2.80
N ILE A 16 -23.59 -3.88 2.62
CA ILE A 16 -23.01 -4.47 1.39
C ILE A 16 -22.92 -5.98 1.49
N ASP A 17 -22.42 -6.52 2.60
CA ASP A 17 -22.15 -7.96 2.76
C ASP A 17 -23.05 -8.68 3.77
N ASN A 18 -24.07 -7.98 4.26
CA ASN A 18 -25.12 -8.51 5.14
C ASN A 18 -24.60 -9.19 6.43
N ARG A 19 -23.44 -8.75 6.94
CA ARG A 19 -22.95 -9.19 8.26
C ARG A 19 -23.87 -8.73 9.39
N GLN A 20 -23.68 -9.28 10.58
CA GLN A 20 -24.28 -8.73 11.81
C GLN A 20 -23.21 -7.93 12.54
N VAL A 21 -23.53 -6.69 12.92
CA VAL A 21 -22.63 -5.81 13.67
C VAL A 21 -23.23 -5.56 15.04
N ASP A 22 -22.50 -5.99 16.07
CA ASP A 22 -22.84 -5.80 17.47
C ASP A 22 -21.65 -5.22 18.26
N ALA A 23 -21.84 -5.04 19.57
CA ALA A 23 -20.81 -4.49 20.45
C ALA A 23 -19.54 -5.36 20.48
N LEU A 24 -19.67 -6.68 20.42
CA LEU A 24 -18.53 -7.61 20.38
C LEU A 24 -17.75 -7.49 19.07
N THR A 25 -18.45 -7.31 17.96
CA THR A 25 -17.84 -7.06 16.65
C THR A 25 -17.05 -5.77 16.66
N LEU A 26 -17.60 -4.69 17.24
CA LEU A 26 -16.88 -3.43 17.38
C LEU A 26 -15.60 -3.59 18.22
N GLN A 27 -15.71 -4.22 19.39
CA GLN A 27 -14.57 -4.48 20.27
C GLN A 27 -13.49 -5.33 19.58
N ALA A 28 -13.88 -6.30 18.75
CA ALA A 28 -12.94 -7.13 18.00
C ALA A 28 -12.23 -6.38 16.87
N TRP A 29 -12.93 -5.44 16.22
CA TRP A 29 -12.41 -4.70 15.05
C TRP A 29 -11.55 -3.49 15.44
N GLU A 30 -11.88 -2.84 16.55
CA GLU A 30 -11.22 -1.63 17.03
C GLU A 30 -9.68 -1.74 17.12
N PRO A 31 -9.10 -2.74 17.80
CA PRO A 31 -7.63 -2.85 17.87
C PRO A 31 -6.99 -3.15 16.51
N LEU A 32 -7.72 -3.79 15.58
CA LEU A 32 -7.20 -4.16 14.27
C LEU A 32 -7.10 -2.97 13.31
N LEU A 33 -7.94 -1.95 13.51
CA LEU A 33 -7.98 -0.73 12.71
C LEU A 33 -7.38 0.49 13.44
N ALA A 34 -6.72 0.27 14.58
CA ALA A 34 -6.03 1.30 15.33
C ALA A 34 -5.00 2.04 14.44
N GLY A 35 -5.01 3.38 14.51
CA GLY A 35 -4.11 4.23 13.72
C GLY A 35 -4.48 4.41 12.23
N ILE A 36 -5.60 3.83 11.77
CA ILE A 36 -6.12 4.09 10.42
C ILE A 36 -7.10 5.28 10.47
N ALA A 37 -6.95 6.23 9.56
CA ALA A 37 -7.88 7.35 9.42
C ALA A 37 -9.20 6.87 8.81
N TYR A 38 -10.33 7.43 9.23
CA TYR A 38 -11.64 7.01 8.72
C TYR A 38 -11.74 7.12 7.20
N ALA A 39 -11.26 8.22 6.61
CA ALA A 39 -11.26 8.41 5.16
C ALA A 39 -10.47 7.32 4.40
N ASP A 40 -9.28 6.95 4.90
CA ASP A 40 -8.45 5.88 4.33
C ASP A 40 -9.20 4.53 4.36
N ALA A 41 -9.87 4.24 5.48
CA ALA A 41 -10.62 3.00 5.64
C ALA A 41 -11.82 2.94 4.68
N VAL A 42 -12.59 4.02 4.55
CA VAL A 42 -13.71 4.11 3.59
C VAL A 42 -13.21 3.91 2.15
N ALA A 43 -12.09 4.53 1.78
CA ALA A 43 -11.49 4.36 0.46
C ALA A 43 -11.10 2.88 0.22
N ALA A 44 -10.47 2.24 1.21
CA ALA A 44 -10.09 0.84 1.13
C ALA A 44 -11.30 -0.12 1.03
N VAL A 45 -12.38 0.14 1.77
CA VAL A 45 -13.64 -0.62 1.68
C VAL A 45 -14.25 -0.50 0.28
N ASN A 46 -14.34 0.73 -0.24
CA ASN A 46 -14.90 0.97 -1.56
C ASN A 46 -14.06 0.33 -2.67
N ALA A 47 -12.74 0.34 -2.55
CA ALA A 47 -11.86 -0.35 -3.47
C ALA A 47 -12.06 -1.88 -3.40
N HIS A 48 -12.16 -2.44 -2.19
CA HIS A 48 -12.40 -3.88 -2.03
C HIS A 48 -13.65 -4.35 -2.77
N PHE A 49 -14.80 -3.72 -2.52
CA PHE A 49 -16.06 -4.12 -3.15
C PHE A 49 -16.18 -3.73 -4.63
N ARG A 50 -15.25 -2.90 -5.16
CA ARG A 50 -15.14 -2.67 -6.61
C ARG A 50 -14.33 -3.76 -7.31
N ASP A 51 -13.29 -4.27 -6.66
CA ASP A 51 -12.31 -5.16 -7.27
C ASP A 51 -12.60 -6.64 -6.99
N THR A 52 -13.32 -6.96 -5.92
CA THR A 52 -13.56 -8.33 -5.47
C THR A 52 -14.94 -8.50 -4.83
N THR A 53 -15.45 -9.72 -4.89
CA THR A 53 -16.69 -10.17 -4.26
C THR A 53 -16.44 -10.94 -2.96
N GLU A 54 -15.19 -11.01 -2.49
CA GLU A 54 -14.83 -11.73 -1.26
C GLU A 54 -15.42 -11.09 -0.01
N TYR A 55 -15.60 -11.90 1.04
CA TYR A 55 -15.99 -11.38 2.33
C TYR A 55 -14.89 -10.47 2.91
N LEU A 56 -15.27 -9.25 3.32
CA LEU A 56 -14.31 -8.24 3.75
C LEU A 56 -13.82 -8.49 5.18
N MET A 57 -12.51 -8.68 5.34
CA MET A 57 -11.86 -8.83 6.65
C MET A 57 -11.06 -7.56 7.02
N PRO A 58 -10.80 -7.28 8.31
CA PRO A 58 -10.01 -6.12 8.74
C PRO A 58 -8.64 -6.06 8.07
N ALA A 59 -7.99 -7.21 7.90
CA ALA A 59 -6.70 -7.33 7.22
C ALA A 59 -6.73 -6.80 5.77
N HIS A 60 -7.86 -6.89 5.08
CA HIS A 60 -8.02 -6.36 3.73
C HIS A 60 -7.96 -4.83 3.71
N ILE A 61 -8.54 -4.18 4.73
CA ILE A 61 -8.49 -2.72 4.90
C ILE A 61 -7.06 -2.30 5.20
N VAL A 62 -6.42 -2.91 6.21
CA VAL A 62 -5.04 -2.60 6.62
C VAL A 62 -4.07 -2.73 5.44
N ARG A 63 -4.17 -3.82 4.68
CA ARG A 63 -3.34 -4.07 3.49
C ARG A 63 -3.50 -2.96 2.45
N ARG A 64 -4.74 -2.65 2.06
CA ARG A 64 -5.04 -1.63 1.04
C ARG A 64 -4.59 -0.24 1.47
N VAL A 65 -4.79 0.13 2.73
CA VAL A 65 -4.31 1.42 3.27
C VAL A 65 -2.78 1.49 3.22
N ARG A 66 -2.07 0.41 3.57
CA ARG A 66 -0.60 0.34 3.44
C ARG A 66 -0.15 0.45 2.00
N GLU A 67 -0.83 -0.21 1.06
CA GLU A 67 -0.53 -0.13 -0.36
C GLU A 67 -0.72 1.29 -0.90
N ALA A 68 -1.84 1.93 -0.57
CA ALA A 68 -2.10 3.33 -0.96
C ALA A 68 -1.04 4.28 -0.39
N ARG A 69 -0.67 4.13 0.88
CA ARG A 69 0.40 4.93 1.50
C ARG A 69 1.74 4.71 0.83
N ARG A 70 2.10 3.46 0.50
CA ARG A 70 3.34 3.16 -0.24
C ARG A 70 3.35 3.77 -1.63
N ALA A 71 2.22 3.72 -2.34
CA ALA A 71 2.10 4.32 -3.67
C ALA A 71 2.19 5.86 -3.64
N ALA A 72 1.78 6.49 -2.53
CA ALA A 72 1.88 7.94 -2.34
C ALA A 72 3.27 8.42 -1.92
N LEU A 73 4.13 7.53 -1.41
CA LEU A 73 5.51 7.91 -1.08
C LEU A 73 6.25 8.26 -2.37
N PRO A 74 7.01 9.37 -2.40
CA PRO A 74 7.84 9.69 -3.55
C PRO A 74 8.82 8.54 -3.77
N SER A 75 9.02 8.18 -5.03
CA SER A 75 10.02 7.18 -5.39
C SER A 75 11.37 7.68 -4.89
N THR A 76 11.95 7.00 -3.89
CA THR A 76 13.30 7.29 -3.40
C THR A 76 14.35 6.84 -4.41
N MET A 77 13.95 6.05 -5.40
CA MET A 77 14.77 5.73 -6.54
C MET A 77 14.77 6.91 -7.50
N SER A 78 15.97 7.43 -7.80
CA SER A 78 16.16 8.29 -8.97
C SER A 78 15.64 7.55 -10.20
N PRO A 79 15.00 8.26 -11.16
CA PRO A 79 14.58 7.62 -12.41
C PRO A 79 15.77 6.92 -13.05
N ALA A 80 15.55 5.72 -13.60
CA ALA A 80 16.56 5.05 -14.40
C ALA A 80 16.94 6.00 -15.55
N ARG A 81 18.17 6.49 -15.55
CA ARG A 81 18.70 7.25 -16.69
C ARG A 81 19.07 6.22 -17.76
N PRO A 82 18.42 6.25 -18.94
CA PRO A 82 18.51 5.15 -19.90
C PRO A 82 19.84 5.08 -20.65
N GLU A 83 20.76 6.04 -20.50
CA GLU A 83 21.96 6.09 -21.35
C GLU A 83 23.21 6.34 -20.52
N CYS A 84 24.04 5.30 -20.39
CA CYS A 84 25.42 5.44 -19.95
C CYS A 84 26.25 5.96 -21.11
N ALA A 85 26.30 7.28 -21.34
CA ALA A 85 27.25 7.84 -22.29
C ALA A 85 28.69 7.69 -21.76
N PRO A 86 29.68 7.36 -22.61
CA PRO A 86 31.08 7.28 -22.21
C PRO A 86 31.56 8.58 -21.55
N GLY A 87 32.03 8.50 -20.31
CA GLY A 87 32.58 9.65 -19.56
C GLY A 87 31.60 10.37 -18.63
N GLU A 88 30.30 10.06 -18.65
CA GLU A 88 29.31 10.77 -17.82
C GLU A 88 29.17 10.21 -16.39
N HIS A 89 29.60 8.98 -16.13
CA HIS A 89 29.46 8.33 -14.82
C HIS A 89 30.81 7.93 -14.20
N ARG A 90 30.89 8.02 -12.86
CA ARG A 90 32.00 7.50 -12.07
C ARG A 90 31.95 5.95 -12.06
N ARG A 91 33.04 5.31 -12.48
CA ARG A 91 33.20 3.84 -12.49
C ARG A 91 34.05 3.38 -11.30
N LEU A 92 33.72 2.20 -10.77
CA LEU A 92 34.55 1.48 -9.81
C LEU A 92 35.71 0.77 -10.53
N ALA A 93 36.72 0.35 -9.77
CA ALA A 93 37.92 -0.29 -10.31
C ALA A 93 37.64 -1.65 -11.01
N ASP A 94 36.49 -2.26 -10.74
CA ASP A 94 36.03 -3.52 -11.33
C ASP A 94 35.20 -3.34 -12.61
N GLY A 95 35.08 -2.10 -13.11
CA GLY A 95 34.28 -1.74 -14.28
C GLY A 95 32.80 -1.48 -13.99
N THR A 96 32.35 -1.68 -12.75
CA THR A 96 30.96 -1.45 -12.35
C THR A 96 30.65 0.06 -12.34
N CYS A 97 29.57 0.46 -13.02
CA CYS A 97 29.08 1.82 -12.94
C CYS A 97 28.45 2.07 -11.56
N LEU A 98 28.85 3.13 -10.87
CA LEU A 98 28.38 3.40 -9.50
C LEU A 98 26.89 3.78 -9.41
N PHE A 99 26.27 4.14 -10.54
CA PHE A 99 24.88 4.62 -10.63
C PHE A 99 23.96 3.70 -11.45
N CYS A 100 24.47 2.63 -12.04
CA CYS A 100 23.68 1.69 -12.84
C CYS A 100 23.96 0.26 -12.36
N THR A 101 22.92 -0.55 -12.22
CA THR A 101 23.01 -1.97 -11.83
C THR A 101 23.58 -2.88 -12.92
N HIS A 102 24.00 -2.32 -14.07
CA HIS A 102 24.58 -3.08 -15.18
C HIS A 102 26.11 -3.05 -15.13
N ARG A 103 26.68 -4.26 -15.08
CA ARG A 103 28.10 -4.53 -15.35
C ARG A 103 28.24 -4.73 -16.86
N GLU A 104 28.98 -3.85 -17.53
CA GLU A 104 29.43 -4.16 -18.89
C GLU A 104 30.42 -5.31 -18.79
N VAL A 105 30.08 -6.45 -19.39
CA VAL A 105 31.04 -7.53 -19.58
C VAL A 105 31.94 -7.08 -20.71
N SER A 106 33.23 -6.87 -20.44
CA SER A 106 34.20 -6.57 -21.49
C SER A 106 34.26 -7.77 -22.44
N ASP A 107 33.78 -7.60 -23.68
CA ASP A 107 34.10 -8.51 -24.76
C ASP A 107 35.62 -8.42 -25.00
N ALA A 108 36.26 -9.60 -24.93
CA ALA A 108 37.69 -9.79 -25.10
C ALA A 108 38.12 -9.63 -26.57
#